data_AF-A0A6N7KXR2-F1
#
_entry.id   AF-A0A6N7KXR2-F1
#
_cell.length_a   1.000
_cell.length_b   1.000
_cell.length_c   1.000
_cell.angle_alpha   90.00
_cell.angle_beta   90.00
_cell.angle_gamma   90.00
#
_symmetry.space_group_name_H-M   'P 1'
#
loop_
_entity.id
_entity.type
_entity.pdbx_description
1 polymer ?
#
loop_
_entity_poly.entity_id
_entity_poly.type
_entity_poly.pdbx_seq_one_letter_code
_entity_poly.pdbx_strand_id
1 'polypeptide(L)'
;MSTLLRTACPTVWRLWTAAVAASTALVGLVGLPATHASAATSARSATGPMFLTNGAWPDHILCASADNDNVRLTLFDASDPYCQWIRVGDRGQFLLFNPKKQKVATYLGGNEGAVVMENQNSPTPNQQYFSWGGAEAWGAYALQSFWDSGQNVDAKDPNSDSPRTDAVHTRGWRHGYQQELTWYELPVAAQRPTYVFAHNLNSADQVDNALDAGYNAIEVDASFDTKKGDWCYSGTHEWISCDPGNPSSEMVLPERVSRKTTAAILNAMVRARQNGKSLAAVWVDIKPDGEGDQPARISLLRSMVRHTLLAAGIQVMYEVPYSADNNAAWNALKQNLDPLESVAVTGTYSHVRDTFARQGSGIDNKHRFATDGSAVFATFVGGCTPGPTLTDSDKVKGLKESVANREAGNINGVFAWTIGSAPDSEDCAARMLGETGVNGVIAGNRMSDYSKEPDTDDSVKIIKDWVRKHPNQARMATVHDNLFR
;
A
#
# COMPACT_ATOMS: atom_id res chain seq x y z
N MET A 1 52.74 19.57 -40.69
CA MET A 1 53.06 19.44 -42.13
C MET A 1 52.45 18.11 -42.59
N SER A 2 51.22 18.13 -43.10
CA SER A 2 50.83 18.41 -44.51
C SER A 2 50.78 17.09 -45.31
N THR A 3 49.73 16.64 -46.01
CA THR A 3 48.35 17.11 -46.27
C THR A 3 47.72 16.10 -47.27
N LEU A 4 46.37 15.96 -47.27
CA LEU A 4 45.46 15.87 -48.46
C LEU A 4 45.46 14.56 -49.32
N LEU A 5 44.38 14.04 -49.95
CA LEU A 5 43.01 14.49 -50.27
C LEU A 5 42.12 13.32 -50.80
N ARG A 6 40.83 13.36 -50.40
CA ARG A 6 39.53 13.19 -51.12
C ARG A 6 39.25 12.06 -52.14
N THR A 7 38.07 11.45 -51.97
CA THR A 7 36.84 11.56 -52.82
C THR A 7 35.66 10.90 -52.05
N ALA A 8 34.63 11.62 -51.58
CA ALA A 8 33.36 12.07 -52.21
C ALA A 8 32.18 11.04 -52.20
N CYS A 9 31.23 11.29 -51.28
CA CYS A 9 29.77 11.01 -51.08
C CYS A 9 28.84 10.56 -52.25
N PRO A 10 27.49 10.37 -52.08
CA PRO A 10 26.60 10.33 -50.87
C PRO A 10 25.41 9.30 -50.88
N THR A 11 24.75 9.04 -49.73
CA THR A 11 23.26 9.03 -49.48
C THR A 11 22.97 8.55 -48.02
N VAL A 12 22.48 9.36 -47.07
CA VAL A 12 21.08 9.79 -46.75
C VAL A 12 20.23 8.68 -46.07
N TRP A 13 20.06 8.68 -44.73
CA TRP A 13 18.82 9.01 -43.97
C TRP A 13 18.81 8.62 -42.47
N ARG A 14 18.52 9.65 -41.64
CA ARG A 14 17.65 9.76 -40.44
C ARG A 14 17.65 8.74 -39.28
N LEU A 15 18.04 9.30 -38.11
CA LEU A 15 17.56 9.07 -36.73
C LEU A 15 16.10 8.60 -36.62
N TRP A 16 15.78 7.71 -35.67
CA TRP A 16 14.67 7.88 -34.70
C TRP A 16 14.91 7.08 -33.40
N THR A 17 14.67 7.77 -32.30
CA THR A 17 14.52 7.32 -30.91
C THR A 17 13.28 6.43 -30.74
N ALA A 18 13.41 5.31 -30.04
CA ALA A 18 12.29 4.48 -29.62
C ALA A 18 11.83 4.85 -28.21
N ALA A 19 10.67 5.49 -28.12
CA ALA A 19 9.88 5.60 -26.90
C ALA A 19 8.88 4.44 -26.87
N VAL A 20 8.88 3.65 -25.79
CA VAL A 20 7.89 2.60 -25.54
C VAL A 20 6.69 3.24 -24.85
N ALA A 21 5.61 3.47 -25.59
CA ALA A 21 4.30 3.81 -25.03
C ALA A 21 3.45 2.53 -24.97
N ALA A 22 2.98 2.19 -23.77
CA ALA A 22 2.02 1.11 -23.56
C ALA A 22 0.67 1.49 -24.19
N SER A 23 0.29 0.79 -25.26
CA SER A 23 -1.00 0.96 -25.92
C SER A 23 -2.07 0.10 -25.26
N THR A 24 -3.15 0.75 -24.87
CA THR A 24 -4.44 0.14 -24.56
C THR A 24 -4.97 -0.57 -25.81
N ALA A 25 -5.01 -1.90 -25.81
CA ALA A 25 -5.55 -2.68 -26.91
C ALA A 25 -7.09 -2.64 -26.87
N LEU A 26 -7.69 -1.81 -27.73
CA LEU A 26 -9.10 -1.86 -28.07
C LEU A 26 -9.31 -3.03 -29.04
N VAL A 27 -10.10 -4.04 -28.64
CA VAL A 27 -10.46 -5.17 -29.50
C VAL A 27 -11.44 -4.68 -30.57
N GLY A 28 -10.97 -4.59 -31.82
CA GLY A 28 -11.80 -4.32 -33.00
C GLY A 28 -12.29 -5.61 -33.65
N LEU A 29 -13.61 -5.84 -33.60
CA LEU A 29 -14.31 -6.80 -34.46
C LEU A 29 -14.69 -6.09 -35.77
N VAL A 30 -14.20 -6.56 -36.91
CA VAL A 30 -14.65 -6.08 -38.24
C VAL A 30 -14.87 -7.27 -39.17
N GLY A 31 -16.06 -7.32 -39.78
CA GLY A 31 -16.32 -8.10 -40.99
C GLY A 31 -17.81 -8.21 -41.34
N LEU A 32 -18.31 -7.29 -42.19
CA LEU A 32 -19.20 -7.49 -43.36
C LEU A 32 -19.94 -6.17 -43.77
N PRO A 33 -20.35 -6.02 -45.06
CA PRO A 33 -20.51 -4.71 -45.70
C PRO A 33 -21.87 -4.04 -45.48
N ALA A 34 -21.82 -2.72 -45.55
CA ALA A 34 -22.89 -1.78 -45.23
C ALA A 34 -24.10 -1.86 -46.17
N THR A 35 -25.29 -1.89 -45.56
CA THR A 35 -26.43 -1.12 -46.04
C THR A 35 -27.05 -0.36 -44.86
N HIS A 36 -27.43 0.88 -45.16
CA HIS A 36 -27.87 1.99 -44.30
C HIS A 36 -28.57 1.68 -42.96
N ALA A 37 -27.99 2.20 -41.86
CA ALA A 37 -28.69 2.96 -40.83
C ALA A 37 -27.65 3.67 -39.94
N SER A 38 -27.84 4.96 -39.70
CA SER A 38 -27.06 5.73 -38.74
C SER A 38 -27.39 5.22 -37.33
N ALA A 39 -26.51 4.38 -36.77
CA ALA A 39 -26.47 4.11 -35.34
C ALA A 39 -25.14 4.68 -34.84
N ALA A 40 -25.21 5.80 -34.11
CA ALA A 40 -24.11 6.19 -33.26
C ALA A 40 -23.88 5.03 -32.29
N THR A 41 -22.79 4.28 -32.47
CA THR A 41 -22.37 3.25 -31.53
C THR A 41 -22.02 3.97 -30.23
N SER A 42 -22.98 4.07 -29.32
CA SER A 42 -22.73 4.53 -27.96
C SER A 42 -21.64 3.64 -27.38
N ALA A 43 -20.43 4.17 -27.24
CA ALA A 43 -19.34 3.46 -26.60
C ALA A 43 -19.82 3.09 -25.20
N ARG A 44 -20.07 1.79 -24.95
CA ARG A 44 -20.50 1.32 -23.63
C ARG A 44 -19.41 1.73 -22.63
N SER A 45 -19.81 2.50 -21.61
CA SER A 45 -18.92 2.90 -20.53
C SER A 45 -18.39 1.66 -19.81
N ALA A 46 -17.08 1.61 -19.53
CA ALA A 46 -16.46 0.55 -18.74
C ALA A 46 -15.76 1.18 -17.54
N THR A 47 -15.87 0.56 -16.37
CA THR A 47 -15.10 0.97 -15.19
C THR A 47 -13.66 0.48 -15.28
N GLY A 48 -12.77 1.01 -14.44
CA GLY A 48 -11.56 0.28 -14.08
C GLY A 48 -11.88 -0.98 -13.24
N PRO A 49 -10.88 -1.81 -12.93
CA PRO A 49 -11.05 -2.93 -12.01
C PRO A 49 -11.61 -2.45 -10.66
N MET A 50 -12.52 -3.23 -10.08
CA MET A 50 -13.17 -2.97 -8.79
C MET A 50 -13.37 -4.26 -8.00
N PHE A 51 -13.46 -4.16 -6.68
CA PHE A 51 -13.99 -5.20 -5.81
C PHE A 51 -15.47 -4.93 -5.52
N LEU A 52 -16.21 -5.98 -5.18
CA LEU A 52 -17.57 -5.87 -4.70
C LEU A 52 -17.65 -6.41 -3.27
N THR A 53 -17.86 -5.52 -2.28
CA THR A 53 -18.06 -5.92 -0.88
C THR A 53 -19.53 -6.00 -0.54
N ASN A 54 -19.91 -6.86 0.40
CA ASN A 54 -21.30 -7.02 0.82
C ASN A 54 -21.68 -6.04 1.95
N GLY A 55 -22.94 -5.63 2.01
CA GLY A 55 -23.48 -4.73 3.01
C GLY A 55 -23.46 -5.31 4.44
N ALA A 56 -23.76 -6.59 4.60
CA ALA A 56 -23.77 -7.29 5.90
C ALA A 56 -22.38 -7.77 6.32
N TRP A 57 -21.53 -8.12 5.35
CA TRP A 57 -20.16 -8.63 5.56
C TRP A 57 -19.14 -7.77 4.81
N PRO A 58 -18.78 -6.58 5.34
CA PRO A 58 -17.90 -5.62 4.65
C PRO A 58 -16.44 -6.08 4.56
N ASP A 59 -16.04 -7.06 5.35
CA ASP A 59 -14.74 -7.74 5.29
C ASP A 59 -14.70 -8.87 4.24
N HIS A 60 -15.79 -9.07 3.51
CA HIS A 60 -15.91 -10.08 2.47
C HIS A 60 -16.14 -9.47 1.08
N ILE A 61 -15.64 -10.14 0.05
CA ILE A 61 -15.73 -9.74 -1.35
C ILE A 61 -16.28 -10.84 -2.24
N LEU A 62 -16.96 -10.43 -3.32
CA LEU A 62 -17.42 -11.31 -4.37
C LEU A 62 -16.24 -11.71 -5.26
N CYS A 63 -16.04 -13.02 -5.46
CA CYS A 63 -14.95 -13.55 -6.28
C CYS A 63 -15.43 -14.64 -7.23
N ALA A 64 -14.82 -14.71 -8.40
CA ALA A 64 -14.89 -15.93 -9.19
C ALA A 64 -14.06 -17.02 -8.48
N SER A 65 -14.57 -18.24 -8.39
CA SER A 65 -13.80 -19.38 -7.89
C SER A 65 -12.62 -19.66 -8.82
N ALA A 66 -11.42 -19.90 -8.31
CA ALA A 66 -10.27 -20.24 -9.17
C ALA A 66 -10.49 -21.56 -9.94
N ASP A 67 -11.11 -22.54 -9.28
CA ASP A 67 -11.14 -23.95 -9.70
C ASP A 67 -12.35 -24.32 -10.56
N ASN A 68 -13.42 -23.53 -10.50
CA ASN A 68 -14.65 -23.77 -11.26
C ASN A 68 -15.31 -22.45 -11.69
N ASP A 69 -16.53 -22.52 -12.18
CA ASP A 69 -17.28 -21.37 -12.67
C ASP A 69 -18.22 -20.78 -11.62
N ASN A 70 -18.09 -21.14 -10.34
CA ASN A 70 -18.91 -20.51 -9.29
C ASN A 70 -18.44 -19.09 -9.02
N VAL A 71 -19.38 -18.23 -8.65
CA VAL A 71 -19.09 -16.97 -7.95
C VAL A 71 -19.35 -17.20 -6.48
N ARG A 72 -18.45 -16.78 -5.60
CA ARG A 72 -18.54 -17.02 -4.15
C ARG A 72 -18.13 -15.79 -3.36
N LEU A 73 -18.46 -15.79 -2.07
CA LEU A 73 -17.97 -14.82 -1.13
C LEU A 73 -16.67 -15.33 -0.48
N THR A 74 -15.66 -14.47 -0.34
CA THR A 74 -14.43 -14.79 0.39
C THR A 74 -14.04 -13.62 1.28
N LEU A 75 -13.14 -13.85 2.25
CA LEU A 75 -12.49 -12.76 2.97
C LEU A 75 -11.78 -11.83 1.99
N PHE A 76 -11.77 -10.53 2.32
CA PHE A 76 -11.17 -9.50 1.50
C PHE A 76 -9.67 -9.75 1.33
N ASP A 77 -9.26 -10.05 0.11
CA ASP A 77 -7.86 -10.12 -0.32
C ASP A 77 -7.70 -9.29 -1.60
N ALA A 78 -7.08 -8.11 -1.47
CA ALA A 78 -6.84 -7.22 -2.61
C ALA A 78 -5.88 -7.83 -3.66
N SER A 79 -5.11 -8.85 -3.28
CA SER A 79 -4.16 -9.51 -4.17
C SER A 79 -4.81 -10.57 -5.04
N ASP A 80 -6.00 -11.06 -4.69
CA ASP A 80 -6.67 -12.11 -5.46
C ASP A 80 -7.24 -11.54 -6.77
N PRO A 81 -6.65 -11.89 -7.94
CA PRO A 81 -7.10 -11.36 -9.21
C PRO A 81 -8.48 -11.91 -9.61
N TYR A 82 -8.95 -13.01 -9.00
CA TYR A 82 -10.28 -13.56 -9.25
C TYR A 82 -11.38 -12.77 -8.54
N CYS A 83 -11.05 -11.87 -7.61
CA CYS A 83 -11.99 -11.01 -6.93
C CYS A 83 -12.16 -9.62 -7.57
N GLN A 84 -11.40 -9.35 -8.63
CA GLN A 84 -11.50 -8.10 -9.38
C GLN A 84 -12.55 -8.22 -10.47
N TRP A 85 -13.31 -7.15 -10.67
CA TRP A 85 -14.40 -7.07 -11.64
C TRP A 85 -14.29 -5.80 -12.46
N ILE A 86 -14.85 -5.81 -13.66
CA ILE A 86 -15.02 -4.65 -14.52
C ILE A 86 -16.51 -4.58 -14.85
N ARG A 87 -17.14 -3.43 -14.57
CA ARG A 87 -18.49 -3.18 -15.02
C ARG A 87 -18.44 -2.64 -16.45
N VAL A 88 -19.14 -3.30 -17.36
CA VAL A 88 -19.30 -2.84 -18.76
C VAL A 88 -20.76 -2.48 -18.99
N GLY A 89 -21.05 -1.18 -18.98
CA GLY A 89 -22.39 -0.60 -18.98
C GLY A 89 -22.55 0.48 -17.90
N ASP A 90 -23.72 1.11 -17.88
CA ASP A 90 -24.09 2.04 -16.81
C ASP A 90 -24.69 1.29 -15.61
N ARG A 91 -25.11 2.01 -14.57
CA ARG A 91 -25.67 1.38 -13.36
C ARG A 91 -27.06 0.76 -13.59
N GLY A 92 -27.79 1.21 -14.61
CA GLY A 92 -29.12 0.70 -14.94
C GLY A 92 -29.06 -0.61 -15.69
N GLN A 93 -27.99 -0.87 -16.46
CA GLN A 93 -27.79 -2.13 -17.16
C GLN A 93 -26.30 -2.36 -17.48
N PHE A 94 -25.73 -3.46 -16.96
CA PHE A 94 -24.32 -3.77 -17.18
C PHE A 94 -24.01 -5.27 -17.20
N LEU A 95 -22.85 -5.59 -17.79
CA LEU A 95 -22.16 -6.87 -17.59
C LEU A 95 -21.15 -6.73 -16.46
N LEU A 96 -21.01 -7.77 -15.66
CA LEU A 96 -19.96 -7.87 -14.64
C LEU A 96 -18.88 -8.84 -15.13
N PHE A 97 -17.78 -8.28 -15.65
CA PHE A 97 -16.70 -9.04 -16.27
C PHE A 97 -15.57 -9.31 -15.27
N ASN A 98 -15.07 -10.54 -15.23
CA ASN A 98 -13.90 -10.90 -14.43
C ASN A 98 -12.67 -11.02 -15.35
N PRO A 99 -11.66 -10.14 -15.22
CA PRO A 99 -10.49 -10.13 -16.08
C PRO A 99 -9.60 -11.35 -15.88
N LYS A 100 -9.58 -11.97 -14.70
CA LYS A 100 -8.76 -13.17 -14.48
C LYS A 100 -9.37 -14.41 -15.16
N LYS A 101 -10.70 -14.56 -15.11
CA LYS A 101 -11.41 -15.66 -15.77
C LYS A 101 -11.66 -15.42 -17.26
N GLN A 102 -11.62 -14.16 -17.72
CA GLN A 102 -12.05 -13.77 -19.06
C GLN A 102 -13.51 -14.18 -19.34
N LYS A 103 -14.36 -14.06 -18.32
CA LYS A 103 -15.77 -14.48 -18.32
C LYS A 103 -16.63 -13.39 -17.67
N VAL A 104 -17.94 -13.46 -17.92
CA VAL A 104 -18.94 -12.60 -17.27
C VAL A 104 -19.71 -13.38 -16.23
N ALA A 105 -20.11 -12.71 -15.15
CA ALA A 105 -21.09 -13.27 -14.22
C ALA A 105 -22.42 -13.47 -14.94
N THR A 106 -23.13 -14.54 -14.60
CA THR A 106 -24.40 -14.95 -15.18
C THR A 106 -25.27 -15.55 -14.10
N TYR A 107 -26.55 -15.20 -14.10
CA TYR A 107 -27.53 -15.77 -13.19
C TYR A 107 -28.38 -16.82 -13.90
N LEU A 108 -28.50 -18.01 -13.32
CA LEU A 108 -29.15 -19.16 -13.97
C LEU A 108 -30.70 -19.16 -13.91
N GLY A 109 -31.34 -18.17 -13.27
CA GLY A 109 -32.79 -18.11 -13.15
C GLY A 109 -33.35 -18.67 -11.82
N GLY A 110 -34.53 -18.19 -11.41
CA GLY A 110 -35.24 -18.59 -10.20
C GLY A 110 -34.75 -17.96 -8.88
N ASN A 111 -35.59 -18.07 -7.85
CA ASN A 111 -35.16 -17.88 -6.46
C ASN A 111 -34.20 -19.01 -6.08
N GLU A 112 -33.11 -18.69 -5.40
CA GLU A 112 -31.96 -19.56 -5.15
C GLU A 112 -31.23 -20.01 -6.44
N GLY A 113 -31.33 -19.24 -7.53
CA GLY A 113 -30.54 -19.50 -8.73
C GLY A 113 -29.07 -19.14 -8.51
N ALA A 114 -28.15 -20.05 -8.83
CA ALA A 114 -26.71 -19.77 -8.67
C ALA A 114 -26.24 -18.64 -9.60
N VAL A 115 -25.26 -17.86 -9.12
CA VAL A 115 -24.48 -16.94 -9.96
C VAL A 115 -23.17 -17.64 -10.35
N VAL A 116 -22.94 -17.74 -11.65
CA VAL A 116 -21.81 -18.46 -12.24
C VAL A 116 -21.07 -17.62 -13.27
N MET A 117 -19.93 -18.10 -13.73
CA MET A 117 -19.09 -17.47 -14.74
C MET A 117 -19.33 -18.12 -16.11
N GLU A 118 -19.65 -17.33 -17.11
CA GLU A 118 -19.85 -17.80 -18.49
C GLU A 118 -19.05 -17.00 -19.51
N ASN A 119 -18.83 -17.60 -20.69
CA ASN A 119 -18.25 -16.89 -21.82
C ASN A 119 -19.23 -15.82 -22.34
N GLN A 120 -18.70 -14.68 -22.78
CA GLN A 120 -19.47 -13.50 -23.21
C GLN A 120 -20.41 -13.70 -24.43
N ASN A 121 -20.51 -14.91 -25.00
CA ASN A 121 -21.36 -15.21 -26.16
C ASN A 121 -22.11 -16.56 -26.05
N SER A 122 -22.30 -17.09 -24.83
CA SER A 122 -23.12 -18.28 -24.57
C SER A 122 -24.61 -17.91 -24.60
N PRO A 123 -25.55 -18.76 -25.08
CA PRO A 123 -26.77 -18.35 -25.78
C PRO A 123 -27.92 -17.78 -24.92
N THR A 124 -27.68 -17.26 -23.72
CA THR A 124 -28.71 -16.57 -22.92
C THR A 124 -28.35 -15.10 -22.67
N PRO A 125 -28.54 -14.21 -23.68
CA PRO A 125 -28.26 -12.77 -23.56
C PRO A 125 -28.90 -12.11 -22.35
N ASN A 126 -30.03 -12.63 -21.86
CA ASN A 126 -30.80 -12.01 -20.77
C ASN A 126 -30.30 -12.40 -19.36
N GLN A 127 -29.46 -13.41 -19.21
CA GLN A 127 -29.01 -13.88 -17.89
C GLN A 127 -27.70 -13.23 -17.42
N GLN A 128 -27.01 -12.52 -18.33
CA GLN A 128 -25.69 -11.93 -18.08
C GLN A 128 -25.76 -10.44 -17.68
N TYR A 129 -26.93 -9.81 -17.84
CA TYR A 129 -27.11 -8.40 -17.49
C TYR A 129 -27.58 -8.25 -16.05
N PHE A 130 -26.88 -7.38 -15.33
CA PHE A 130 -27.20 -6.94 -13.99
C PHE A 130 -27.60 -5.47 -13.99
N SER A 131 -28.18 -5.04 -12.89
CA SER A 131 -28.41 -3.64 -12.57
C SER A 131 -28.15 -3.39 -11.10
N TRP A 132 -27.87 -2.14 -10.77
CA TRP A 132 -27.90 -1.66 -9.40
C TRP A 132 -29.33 -1.22 -9.11
N GLY A 133 -30.01 -1.98 -8.25
CA GLY A 133 -31.36 -1.70 -7.78
C GLY A 133 -31.40 -0.61 -6.71
N GLY A 134 -32.38 -0.70 -5.81
CA GLY A 134 -32.60 0.29 -4.75
C GLY A 134 -31.30 0.66 -4.01
N ALA A 135 -31.05 1.97 -3.90
CA ALA A 135 -29.97 2.51 -3.09
C ALA A 135 -30.44 2.60 -1.64
N GLU A 136 -29.64 2.09 -0.73
CA GLU A 136 -29.92 2.15 0.70
C GLU A 136 -29.25 3.36 1.34
N ALA A 137 -29.74 3.79 2.51
CA ALA A 137 -29.23 4.97 3.21
C ALA A 137 -27.73 4.87 3.59
N TRP A 138 -27.19 3.65 3.63
CA TRP A 138 -25.78 3.37 3.90
C TRP A 138 -24.91 3.33 2.63
N GLY A 139 -25.45 3.67 1.45
CA GLY A 139 -24.69 3.83 0.21
C GLY A 139 -24.40 2.52 -0.54
N ALA A 140 -24.97 1.39 -0.12
CA ALA A 140 -24.95 0.14 -0.86
C ALA A 140 -26.16 0.04 -1.81
N TYR A 141 -26.03 -0.83 -2.82
CA TYR A 141 -27.06 -1.03 -3.84
C TYR A 141 -27.38 -2.51 -3.98
N ALA A 142 -28.62 -2.84 -4.29
CA ALA A 142 -29.00 -4.18 -4.65
C ALA A 142 -28.29 -4.61 -5.96
N LEU A 143 -27.49 -5.67 -5.94
CA LEU A 143 -26.98 -6.27 -7.19
C LEU A 143 -28.05 -7.24 -7.68
N GLN A 144 -28.74 -6.92 -8.77
CA GLN A 144 -29.87 -7.71 -9.23
C GLN A 144 -29.75 -8.07 -10.70
N SER A 145 -30.40 -9.19 -11.10
CA SER A 145 -30.60 -9.46 -12.51
C SER A 145 -31.41 -8.33 -13.15
N PHE A 146 -30.96 -7.82 -14.30
CA PHE A 146 -31.64 -6.73 -14.99
C PHE A 146 -33.02 -7.16 -15.51
N TRP A 147 -33.12 -8.38 -16.05
CA TRP A 147 -34.33 -8.89 -16.69
C TRP A 147 -35.29 -9.59 -15.71
N ASP A 148 -34.80 -9.95 -14.53
CA ASP A 148 -35.57 -10.55 -13.44
C ASP A 148 -35.47 -9.65 -12.19
N SER A 149 -35.95 -8.41 -12.35
CA SER A 149 -35.86 -7.37 -11.33
C SER A 149 -36.68 -7.77 -10.10
N GLY A 150 -35.98 -8.11 -9.03
CA GLY A 150 -36.55 -8.78 -7.87
C GLY A 150 -35.66 -9.88 -7.33
N GLN A 151 -34.77 -10.43 -8.17
CA GLN A 151 -33.76 -11.43 -7.81
C GLN A 151 -32.40 -10.77 -7.58
N ASN A 152 -32.00 -10.69 -6.31
CA ASN A 152 -30.79 -10.01 -5.86
C ASN A 152 -29.74 -11.03 -5.49
N VAL A 153 -28.47 -10.75 -5.81
CA VAL A 153 -27.35 -11.58 -5.40
C VAL A 153 -27.26 -11.56 -3.88
N ASP A 154 -27.43 -12.73 -3.29
CA ASP A 154 -27.53 -12.99 -1.87
C ASP A 154 -26.22 -13.60 -1.36
N ALA A 155 -25.67 -12.98 -0.33
CA ALA A 155 -24.45 -13.44 0.32
C ALA A 155 -24.72 -14.30 1.57
N LYS A 156 -25.98 -14.49 1.99
CA LYS A 156 -26.31 -15.21 3.24
C LYS A 156 -26.45 -16.71 3.06
N ASP A 157 -25.84 -17.49 3.94
CA ASP A 157 -26.09 -18.92 4.06
C ASP A 157 -27.58 -19.20 4.38
N PRO A 158 -28.27 -20.08 3.63
CA PRO A 158 -29.70 -20.26 3.78
C PRO A 158 -30.09 -20.89 5.13
N ASN A 159 -29.14 -21.46 5.86
CA ASN A 159 -29.33 -22.16 7.12
C ASN A 159 -28.70 -21.42 8.32
N SER A 160 -28.08 -20.24 8.14
CA SER A 160 -27.44 -19.52 9.24
C SER A 160 -27.33 -18.00 8.98
N ASP A 161 -26.99 -17.22 10.02
CA ASP A 161 -26.72 -15.78 9.91
C ASP A 161 -25.26 -15.47 9.50
N SER A 162 -24.61 -16.42 8.83
CA SER A 162 -23.22 -16.31 8.37
C SER A 162 -23.16 -16.07 6.85
N PRO A 163 -22.04 -15.52 6.34
CA PRO A 163 -21.85 -15.44 4.90
C PRO A 163 -21.83 -16.84 4.27
N ARG A 164 -22.32 -16.96 3.04
CA ARG A 164 -22.19 -18.17 2.24
C ARG A 164 -20.73 -18.53 2.07
N THR A 165 -20.45 -19.82 2.23
CA THR A 165 -19.13 -20.41 1.94
C THR A 165 -19.12 -21.17 0.61
N ASP A 166 -20.30 -21.35 0.03
CA ASP A 166 -20.55 -21.95 -1.27
C ASP A 166 -20.75 -20.86 -2.36
N ALA A 167 -21.36 -21.24 -3.49
CA ALA A 167 -21.69 -20.28 -4.53
C ALA A 167 -22.70 -19.24 -4.00
N VAL A 168 -22.60 -18.00 -4.47
CA VAL A 168 -23.68 -17.04 -4.22
C VAL A 168 -24.88 -17.37 -5.10
N HIS A 169 -26.06 -17.14 -4.55
CA HIS A 169 -27.33 -17.38 -5.23
C HIS A 169 -28.12 -16.09 -5.31
N THR A 170 -29.23 -16.10 -6.03
CA THR A 170 -30.19 -14.99 -6.01
C THR A 170 -31.31 -15.24 -5.01
N ARG A 171 -31.87 -14.18 -4.46
CA ARG A 171 -33.07 -14.23 -3.62
C ARG A 171 -33.98 -13.05 -3.86
N GLY A 172 -35.28 -13.27 -3.68
CA GLY A 172 -36.31 -12.25 -3.71
C GLY A 172 -36.07 -11.10 -2.71
N TRP A 173 -36.20 -9.84 -3.16
CA TRP A 173 -35.96 -8.62 -2.35
C TRP A 173 -36.69 -8.57 -0.99
N ARG A 174 -37.85 -9.23 -0.88
CA ARG A 174 -38.70 -9.20 0.33
C ARG A 174 -38.33 -10.24 1.39
N HIS A 175 -37.27 -11.00 1.18
CA HIS A 175 -36.85 -12.06 2.08
C HIS A 175 -35.50 -11.69 2.69
N GLY A 176 -35.43 -11.51 4.01
CA GLY A 176 -34.17 -11.32 4.76
C GLY A 176 -33.83 -9.89 5.18
N TYR A 177 -32.63 -9.74 5.75
CA TYR A 177 -32.07 -8.43 6.09
C TYR A 177 -31.49 -7.79 4.83
N GLN A 178 -31.89 -6.56 4.52
CA GLN A 178 -31.51 -5.89 3.27
C GLN A 178 -30.00 -5.80 3.05
N GLN A 179 -29.22 -5.66 4.14
CA GLN A 179 -27.76 -5.60 4.06
C GLN A 179 -27.13 -6.84 3.39
N GLU A 180 -27.75 -8.01 3.53
CA GLU A 180 -27.30 -9.28 2.93
C GLU A 180 -27.39 -9.26 1.39
N LEU A 181 -28.30 -8.44 0.85
CA LEU A 181 -28.61 -8.32 -0.59
C LEU A 181 -27.98 -7.10 -1.27
N THR A 182 -27.25 -6.27 -0.51
CA THR A 182 -26.66 -5.03 -1.02
C THR A 182 -25.15 -5.10 -1.09
N TRP A 183 -24.58 -4.35 -2.03
CA TRP A 183 -23.15 -4.41 -2.35
C TRP A 183 -22.58 -3.01 -2.58
N TYR A 184 -21.27 -2.86 -2.36
CA TYR A 184 -20.51 -1.66 -2.68
C TYR A 184 -19.53 -1.92 -3.82
N GLU A 185 -19.46 -1.00 -4.77
CA GLU A 185 -18.37 -0.93 -5.75
C GLU A 185 -17.15 -0.26 -5.13
N LEU A 186 -16.03 -0.98 -5.03
CA LEU A 186 -14.75 -0.47 -4.53
C LEU A 186 -13.71 -0.46 -5.67
N PRO A 187 -13.46 0.67 -6.34
CA PRO A 187 -12.46 0.71 -7.41
C PRO A 187 -11.06 0.32 -6.90
N VAL A 188 -10.38 -0.59 -7.60
CA VAL A 188 -9.01 -1.05 -7.27
C VAL A 188 -8.03 0.13 -7.28
N ALA A 189 -8.26 1.11 -8.17
CA ALA A 189 -7.45 2.31 -8.30
C ALA A 189 -7.74 3.41 -7.26
N ALA A 190 -8.79 3.27 -6.43
CA ALA A 190 -9.18 4.31 -5.47
C ALA A 190 -8.63 4.12 -4.05
N GLN A 191 -8.22 2.89 -3.69
CA GLN A 191 -7.73 2.62 -2.34
C GLN A 191 -6.22 2.82 -2.26
N ARG A 192 -5.80 3.81 -1.47
CA ARG A 192 -4.38 4.00 -1.18
C ARG A 192 -3.87 2.86 -0.27
N PRO A 193 -2.80 2.12 -0.65
CA PRO A 193 -2.18 1.16 0.25
C PRO A 193 -1.57 1.89 1.44
N THR A 194 -1.89 1.42 2.64
CA THR A 194 -1.46 1.99 3.93
C THR A 194 -0.43 1.09 4.57
N TYR A 195 0.79 1.61 4.74
CA TYR A 195 1.87 0.91 5.43
C TYR A 195 1.88 1.32 6.91
N VAL A 196 1.97 0.33 7.79
CA VAL A 196 2.03 0.53 9.24
C VAL A 196 3.31 -0.11 9.74
N PHE A 197 4.26 0.74 10.10
CA PHE A 197 5.59 0.35 10.54
C PHE A 197 5.59 0.13 12.04
N ALA A 198 6.08 -1.02 12.50
CA ALA A 198 6.37 -1.23 13.92
C ALA A 198 7.52 -0.31 14.33
N HIS A 199 7.26 0.59 15.29
CA HIS A 199 8.24 1.58 15.75
C HIS A 199 9.37 0.92 16.55
N ASN A 200 10.60 1.30 16.25
CA ASN A 200 11.79 1.00 17.04
C ASN A 200 11.97 -0.52 17.25
N LEU A 201 11.78 -1.32 16.18
CA LEU A 201 11.92 -2.78 16.24
C LEU A 201 13.39 -3.19 16.17
N ASN A 202 14.08 -2.94 17.27
CA ASN A 202 15.52 -3.15 17.41
C ASN A 202 15.88 -4.52 17.99
N SER A 203 15.09 -5.57 17.73
CA SER A 203 15.40 -6.93 18.18
C SER A 203 14.83 -7.99 17.26
N ALA A 204 15.66 -8.96 16.86
CA ALA A 204 15.27 -10.03 15.96
C ALA A 204 14.12 -10.90 16.53
N ASP A 205 14.01 -10.99 17.85
CA ASP A 205 13.01 -11.79 18.55
C ASP A 205 11.59 -11.22 18.42
N GLN A 206 11.47 -9.95 18.02
CA GLN A 206 10.17 -9.25 17.98
C GLN A 206 9.54 -9.18 16.60
N VAL A 207 10.24 -9.61 15.54
CA VAL A 207 9.76 -9.52 14.16
C VAL A 207 8.44 -10.28 13.97
N ASP A 208 8.38 -11.54 14.41
CA ASP A 208 7.16 -12.34 14.27
C ASP A 208 6.01 -11.76 15.11
N ASN A 209 6.31 -11.26 16.32
CA ASN A 209 5.33 -10.64 17.20
C ASN A 209 4.66 -9.41 16.56
N ALA A 210 5.45 -8.51 15.97
CA ALA A 210 4.93 -7.34 15.28
C ALA A 210 4.06 -7.73 14.08
N LEU A 211 4.52 -8.67 13.27
CA LEU A 211 3.76 -9.12 12.10
C LEU A 211 2.46 -9.83 12.51
N ASP A 212 2.46 -10.57 13.63
CA ASP A 212 1.26 -11.20 14.21
C ASP A 212 0.25 -10.20 14.77
N ALA A 213 0.70 -9.09 15.36
CA ALA A 213 -0.17 -8.00 15.76
C ALA A 213 -0.86 -7.31 14.54
N GLY A 214 -0.29 -7.51 13.35
CA GLY A 214 -0.84 -7.05 12.08
C GLY A 214 -0.17 -5.79 11.54
N TYR A 215 1.05 -5.49 12.00
CA TYR A 215 1.93 -4.60 11.28
C TYR A 215 2.28 -5.23 9.93
N ASN A 216 2.33 -4.42 8.87
CA ASN A 216 2.72 -4.88 7.52
C ASN A 216 4.05 -4.27 7.07
N ALA A 217 4.69 -3.48 7.91
CA ALA A 217 6.00 -2.91 7.70
C ALA A 217 6.74 -2.81 9.04
N ILE A 218 8.07 -2.65 9.01
CA ILE A 218 8.90 -2.57 10.22
C ILE A 218 9.90 -1.43 10.07
N GLU A 219 10.02 -0.60 11.11
CA GLU A 219 11.10 0.37 11.24
C GLU A 219 12.19 -0.19 12.17
N VAL A 220 13.44 0.04 11.78
CA VAL A 220 14.63 -0.40 12.51
C VAL A 220 15.65 0.72 12.53
N ASP A 221 16.09 1.09 13.73
CA ASP A 221 17.21 2.00 13.89
C ASP A 221 18.49 1.24 13.54
N ALA A 222 19.39 1.86 12.77
CA ALA A 222 20.68 1.27 12.40
C ALA A 222 21.78 2.22 12.84
N SER A 223 22.58 1.80 13.80
CA SER A 223 23.71 2.54 14.35
C SER A 223 24.99 1.73 14.17
N PHE A 224 26.07 2.42 13.81
CA PHE A 224 27.40 1.81 13.75
C PHE A 224 28.22 2.26 14.95
N ASP A 225 28.55 1.32 15.84
CA ASP A 225 29.52 1.46 16.94
C ASP A 225 29.44 2.80 17.71
N THR A 226 28.23 3.25 18.04
CA THR A 226 28.02 4.58 18.62
C THR A 226 28.33 4.60 20.11
N LYS A 227 29.32 5.41 20.49
CA LYS A 227 29.69 5.71 21.90
C LYS A 227 28.80 6.78 22.54
N LYS A 228 27.90 7.42 21.78
CA LYS A 228 26.98 8.42 22.32
C LYS A 228 25.96 7.73 23.23
N GLY A 229 26.12 7.92 24.54
CA GLY A 229 25.25 7.33 25.57
C GLY A 229 25.72 5.99 26.15
N ASP A 230 26.82 5.39 25.67
CA ASP A 230 27.34 4.06 26.06
C ASP A 230 26.36 2.86 25.92
N TRP A 231 25.05 3.06 25.76
CA TRP A 231 24.04 1.99 25.70
C TRP A 231 23.87 1.34 24.32
N CYS A 232 24.25 2.01 23.23
CA CYS A 232 24.27 1.44 21.87
C CYS A 232 25.64 0.89 21.44
N TYR A 233 26.64 0.94 22.33
CA TYR A 233 27.99 0.49 22.02
C TYR A 233 28.11 -1.02 22.20
N SER A 234 28.46 -1.74 21.14
CA SER A 234 28.71 -3.20 21.19
C SER A 234 30.19 -3.56 21.30
N GLY A 235 31.10 -2.66 20.88
CA GLY A 235 32.53 -2.97 20.72
C GLY A 235 32.82 -4.01 19.63
N THR A 236 31.84 -4.37 18.80
CA THR A 236 31.99 -5.37 17.73
C THR A 236 32.39 -4.76 16.38
N HIS A 237 32.33 -3.43 16.23
CA HIS A 237 32.48 -2.74 14.95
C HIS A 237 31.52 -3.25 13.86
N GLU A 238 30.27 -3.52 14.24
CA GLU A 238 29.20 -3.97 13.34
C GLU A 238 28.02 -2.99 13.37
N TRP A 239 27.09 -3.13 12.42
CA TRP A 239 25.80 -2.45 12.46
C TRP A 239 24.90 -3.08 13.53
N ILE A 240 24.52 -2.27 14.51
CA ILE A 240 23.65 -2.64 15.63
C ILE A 240 22.37 -1.84 15.53
N SER A 241 21.26 -2.50 15.82
CA SER A 241 19.98 -1.84 15.90
C SER A 241 19.72 -1.33 17.31
N CYS A 242 19.73 -0.01 17.42
CA CYS A 242 19.63 0.76 18.65
C CYS A 242 19.39 2.22 18.30
N ASP A 243 18.54 2.92 19.06
CA ASP A 243 18.36 4.36 18.91
C ASP A 243 19.20 5.12 19.97
N PRO A 244 20.34 5.71 19.60
CA PRO A 244 21.17 6.47 20.53
C PRO A 244 20.50 7.78 20.98
N GLY A 245 19.43 8.22 20.31
CA GLY A 245 18.60 9.35 20.71
C GLY A 245 17.54 9.01 21.76
N ASN A 246 17.28 7.72 22.00
CA ASN A 246 16.24 7.25 22.89
C ASN A 246 16.85 6.55 24.13
N PRO A 247 16.83 7.17 25.32
CA PRO A 247 17.40 6.58 26.53
C PRO A 247 16.60 5.36 27.06
N SER A 248 15.39 5.11 26.55
CA SER A 248 14.63 3.89 26.86
C SER A 248 14.79 2.79 25.81
N SER A 249 15.70 2.97 24.84
CA SER A 249 16.10 1.88 23.96
C SER A 249 16.81 0.78 24.77
N GLU A 250 16.57 -0.48 24.44
CA GLU A 250 17.17 -1.58 25.21
C GLU A 250 18.69 -1.58 25.01
N MET A 251 19.42 -1.57 26.14
CA MET A 251 20.88 -1.61 26.13
C MET A 251 21.44 -2.79 25.35
N VAL A 252 22.52 -2.52 24.60
CA VAL A 252 23.30 -3.53 23.90
C VAL A 252 24.21 -4.25 24.90
N LEU A 253 23.69 -5.34 25.49
CA LEU A 253 24.42 -6.17 26.44
C LEU A 253 25.14 -7.33 25.74
N PRO A 254 26.34 -7.76 26.21
CA PRO A 254 27.11 -8.83 25.56
C PRO A 254 26.31 -10.14 25.34
N GLU A 255 25.43 -10.51 26.27
CA GLU A 255 24.61 -11.71 26.17
C GLU A 255 23.39 -11.57 25.24
N ARG A 256 23.09 -10.36 24.77
CA ARG A 256 21.96 -10.03 23.87
C ARG A 256 22.39 -9.41 22.54
N VAL A 257 23.69 -9.12 22.36
CA VAL A 257 24.18 -8.41 21.18
C VAL A 257 23.82 -9.14 19.88
N SER A 258 23.82 -10.48 19.87
CA SER A 258 23.51 -11.28 18.69
C SER A 258 22.11 -10.99 18.11
N ARG A 259 21.11 -10.77 18.95
CA ARG A 259 19.74 -10.43 18.53
C ARG A 259 19.56 -8.94 18.20
N LYS A 260 20.52 -8.09 18.59
CA LYS A 260 20.55 -6.65 18.32
C LYS A 260 21.31 -6.30 17.04
N THR A 261 22.12 -7.21 16.48
CA THR A 261 22.78 -6.94 15.19
C THR A 261 21.73 -6.65 14.12
N THR A 262 21.95 -5.61 13.31
CA THR A 262 21.03 -5.28 12.21
C THR A 262 20.88 -6.48 11.27
N ALA A 263 21.96 -7.22 11.00
CA ALA A 263 21.93 -8.46 10.23
C ALA A 263 20.95 -9.52 10.79
N ALA A 264 20.91 -9.72 12.11
CA ALA A 264 20.01 -10.70 12.72
C ALA A 264 18.53 -10.33 12.53
N ILE A 265 18.21 -9.04 12.66
CA ILE A 265 16.85 -8.51 12.46
C ILE A 265 16.43 -8.64 10.99
N LEU A 266 17.28 -8.25 10.05
CA LEU A 266 17.01 -8.42 8.61
C LEU A 266 16.79 -9.90 8.25
N ASN A 267 17.58 -10.81 8.81
CA ASN A 267 17.39 -12.25 8.60
C ASN A 267 16.08 -12.76 9.23
N ALA A 268 15.67 -12.23 10.38
CA ALA A 268 14.38 -12.56 10.97
C ALA A 268 13.21 -12.09 10.10
N MET A 269 13.29 -10.89 9.53
CA MET A 269 12.31 -10.36 8.56
C MET A 269 12.18 -11.26 7.32
N VAL A 270 13.30 -11.70 6.74
CA VAL A 270 13.29 -12.60 5.60
C VAL A 270 12.67 -13.95 5.96
N ARG A 271 13.00 -14.53 7.13
CA ARG A 271 12.38 -15.78 7.59
C ARG A 271 10.87 -15.63 7.78
N ALA A 272 10.42 -14.56 8.42
CA ALA A 272 9.00 -14.27 8.61
C ALA A 272 8.28 -14.16 7.26
N ARG A 273 8.88 -13.45 6.29
CA ARG A 273 8.36 -13.33 4.92
C ARG A 273 8.25 -14.69 4.22
N GLN A 274 9.29 -15.54 4.32
CA GLN A 274 9.30 -16.90 3.75
C GLN A 274 8.27 -17.81 4.41
N ASN A 275 7.96 -17.58 5.68
CA ASN A 275 6.90 -18.26 6.43
C ASN A 275 5.49 -17.71 6.17
N GLY A 276 5.33 -16.86 5.14
CA GLY A 276 4.03 -16.36 4.69
C GLY A 276 3.53 -15.11 5.43
N LYS A 277 4.34 -14.48 6.30
CA LYS A 277 3.95 -13.21 6.92
C LYS A 277 3.90 -12.08 5.89
N SER A 278 2.98 -11.14 6.10
CA SER A 278 2.75 -10.00 5.21
C SER A 278 3.66 -8.82 5.53
N LEU A 279 4.97 -8.99 5.35
CA LEU A 279 5.95 -7.89 5.44
C LEU A 279 6.14 -7.24 4.06
N ALA A 280 5.59 -6.05 3.86
CA ALA A 280 5.59 -5.33 2.59
C ALA A 280 6.78 -4.37 2.43
N ALA A 281 7.22 -3.73 3.52
CA ALA A 281 8.29 -2.73 3.50
C ALA A 281 9.08 -2.68 4.81
N VAL A 282 10.31 -2.18 4.73
CA VAL A 282 11.19 -1.90 5.88
C VAL A 282 11.69 -0.46 5.79
N TRP A 283 11.69 0.22 6.93
CA TRP A 283 12.26 1.55 7.12
C TRP A 283 13.54 1.39 7.93
N VAL A 284 14.68 1.81 7.38
CA VAL A 284 15.96 1.79 8.07
C VAL A 284 16.30 3.22 8.47
N ASP A 285 16.14 3.56 9.76
CA ASP A 285 16.53 4.86 10.30
C ASP A 285 18.04 4.85 10.57
N ILE A 286 18.79 5.51 9.69
CA ILE A 286 20.25 5.57 9.79
C ILE A 286 20.64 6.58 10.86
N LYS A 287 21.16 6.07 11.97
CA LYS A 287 21.65 6.89 13.07
C LYS A 287 23.10 7.30 12.80
N PRO A 288 23.42 8.60 12.77
CA PRO A 288 24.77 9.06 12.53
C PRO A 288 25.69 8.59 13.65
N ASP A 289 26.84 8.03 13.29
CA ASP A 289 27.87 7.70 14.25
C ASP A 289 28.57 8.97 14.78
N GLY A 290 28.97 8.96 16.05
CA GLY A 290 29.62 10.12 16.70
C GLY A 290 31.01 10.46 16.15
N GLU A 291 31.55 9.66 15.22
CA GLU A 291 32.86 9.84 14.59
C GLU A 291 32.73 10.32 13.13
N GLY A 292 31.51 10.58 12.66
CA GLY A 292 31.16 10.90 11.29
C GLY A 292 31.00 9.65 10.45
N ASP A 293 29.77 9.38 10.00
CA ASP A 293 29.47 8.24 9.12
C ASP A 293 30.48 8.15 7.98
N GLN A 294 31.07 6.98 7.78
CA GLN A 294 31.94 6.76 6.62
C GLN A 294 31.11 6.23 5.45
N PRO A 295 31.27 6.74 4.20
CA PRO A 295 30.51 6.24 3.06
C PRO A 295 30.63 4.72 2.86
N ALA A 296 31.77 4.14 3.23
CA ALA A 296 32.00 2.70 3.19
C ALA A 296 31.11 1.92 4.18
N ARG A 297 30.85 2.46 5.37
CA ARG A 297 29.96 1.84 6.39
C ARG A 297 28.52 1.83 5.90
N ILE A 298 28.04 2.96 5.36
CA ILE A 298 26.69 3.04 4.78
C ILE A 298 26.56 2.10 3.57
N SER A 299 27.60 2.01 2.74
CA SER A 299 27.63 1.07 1.62
C SER A 299 27.58 -0.39 2.09
N LEU A 300 28.20 -0.72 3.23
CA LEU A 300 28.10 -2.05 3.86
C LEU A 300 26.67 -2.34 4.36
N LEU A 301 26.03 -1.39 5.05
CA LEU A 301 24.62 -1.52 5.47
C LEU A 301 23.71 -1.78 4.27
N ARG A 302 23.85 -0.95 3.24
CA ARG A 302 23.09 -1.07 2.00
C ARG A 302 23.33 -2.41 1.30
N SER A 303 24.59 -2.87 1.24
CA SER A 303 24.93 -4.17 0.67
C SER A 303 24.23 -5.30 1.44
N MET A 304 24.26 -5.25 2.77
CA MET A 304 23.57 -6.22 3.63
C MET A 304 22.07 -6.23 3.37
N VAL A 305 21.43 -5.06 3.29
CA VAL A 305 20.01 -4.90 2.95
C VAL A 305 19.68 -5.52 1.59
N ARG A 306 20.50 -5.25 0.56
CA ARG A 306 20.31 -5.79 -0.79
C ARG A 306 20.36 -7.32 -0.83
N HIS A 307 21.37 -7.90 -0.17
CA HIS A 307 21.57 -9.35 -0.14
C HIS A 307 20.55 -10.09 0.72
N THR A 308 19.81 -9.39 1.58
CA THR A 308 18.80 -9.98 2.48
C THR A 308 17.39 -9.60 2.06
N LEU A 309 16.97 -8.37 2.34
CA LEU A 309 15.61 -7.90 2.15
C LEU A 309 15.21 -7.84 0.68
N LEU A 310 16.01 -7.19 -0.17
CA LEU A 310 15.66 -7.02 -1.58
C LEU A 310 15.68 -8.36 -2.33
N ALA A 311 16.63 -9.24 -1.99
CA ALA A 311 16.66 -10.60 -2.51
C ALA A 311 15.39 -11.41 -2.17
N ALA A 312 14.71 -11.06 -1.07
CA ALA A 312 13.40 -11.60 -0.68
C ALA A 312 12.21 -10.79 -1.22
N GLY A 313 12.45 -9.79 -2.08
CA GLY A 313 11.43 -8.92 -2.66
C GLY A 313 10.84 -7.90 -1.68
N ILE A 314 11.50 -7.63 -0.55
CA ILE A 314 11.06 -6.66 0.45
C ILE A 314 11.58 -5.28 0.06
N GLN A 315 10.69 -4.29 0.11
CA GLN A 315 10.97 -2.90 -0.24
C GLN A 315 11.62 -2.18 0.93
N VAL A 316 12.60 -1.30 0.68
CA VAL A 316 13.35 -0.62 1.74
C VAL A 316 13.44 0.87 1.52
N MET A 317 13.15 1.62 2.57
CA MET A 317 13.35 3.06 2.65
C MET A 317 14.45 3.37 3.66
N TYR A 318 15.49 4.07 3.23
CA TYR A 318 16.55 4.56 4.12
C TYR A 318 16.21 5.98 4.56
N GLU A 319 15.97 6.21 5.84
CA GLU A 319 15.82 7.55 6.37
C GLU A 319 17.18 8.15 6.71
N VAL A 320 17.42 9.35 6.21
CA VAL A 320 18.63 10.13 6.50
C VAL A 320 18.20 11.38 7.25
N PRO A 321 18.68 11.60 8.50
CA PRO A 321 18.30 12.77 9.27
C PRO A 321 18.68 14.09 8.57
N TYR A 322 17.90 15.14 8.83
CA TYR A 322 18.23 16.49 8.40
C TYR A 322 19.43 17.03 9.21
N SER A 323 20.66 16.80 8.73
CA SER A 323 21.87 17.41 9.30
C SER A 323 22.91 17.66 8.20
N ALA A 324 23.79 18.64 8.43
CA ALA A 324 24.91 18.94 7.51
C ALA A 324 25.99 17.83 7.52
N ASP A 325 26.01 16.99 8.56
CA ASP A 325 27.04 15.99 8.80
C ASP A 325 26.77 14.66 8.08
N ASN A 326 25.57 14.49 7.50
CA ASN A 326 25.15 13.24 6.83
C ASN A 326 25.63 13.12 5.37
N ASN A 327 26.64 13.88 4.94
CA ASN A 327 27.17 13.83 3.57
C ASN A 327 27.60 12.42 3.14
N ALA A 328 28.07 11.60 4.09
CA ALA A 328 28.47 10.24 3.81
C ALA A 328 27.30 9.32 3.44
N ALA A 329 26.19 9.40 4.17
CA ALA A 329 24.96 8.68 3.85
C ALA A 329 24.46 9.07 2.46
N TRP A 330 24.40 10.39 2.17
CA TRP A 330 24.02 10.88 0.84
C TRP A 330 24.94 10.39 -0.27
N ASN A 331 26.26 10.41 -0.07
CA ASN A 331 27.21 9.93 -1.06
C ASN A 331 27.04 8.43 -1.37
N ALA A 332 26.67 7.61 -0.38
CA ALA A 332 26.44 6.19 -0.55
C ALA A 332 25.05 5.86 -1.15
N LEU A 333 24.03 6.67 -0.87
CA LEU A 333 22.64 6.40 -1.24
C LEU A 333 22.19 7.10 -2.53
N LYS A 334 22.83 8.20 -2.95
CA LYS A 334 22.36 8.99 -4.12
C LYS A 334 22.60 8.35 -5.49
N GLN A 335 23.24 7.18 -5.55
CA GLN A 335 23.59 6.50 -6.79
C GLN A 335 23.08 5.06 -6.83
N ASN A 336 22.62 4.65 -8.00
CA ASN A 336 22.26 3.27 -8.32
C ASN A 336 21.25 2.65 -7.35
N LEU A 337 20.26 3.41 -6.87
CA LEU A 337 19.14 2.85 -6.09
C LEU A 337 18.46 1.75 -6.89
N ASP A 338 18.27 0.61 -6.23
CA ASP A 338 17.53 -0.51 -6.79
C ASP A 338 16.04 -0.12 -6.93
N PRO A 339 15.27 -0.72 -7.87
CA PRO A 339 13.83 -0.51 -7.94
C PRO A 339 13.06 -0.74 -6.62
N LEU A 340 13.64 -1.48 -5.67
CA LEU A 340 13.08 -1.73 -4.35
C LEU A 340 13.70 -0.89 -3.21
N GLU A 341 14.52 0.12 -3.53
CA GLU A 341 15.13 1.03 -2.54
C GLU A 341 14.61 2.45 -2.67
N SER A 342 14.56 3.20 -1.58
CA SER A 342 14.34 4.65 -1.59
C SER A 342 15.08 5.37 -0.48
N VAL A 343 15.09 6.71 -0.57
CA VAL A 343 15.65 7.58 0.47
C VAL A 343 14.54 8.51 1.00
N ALA A 344 14.42 8.56 2.32
CA ALA A 344 13.57 9.47 3.04
C ALA A 344 14.38 10.58 3.72
N VAL A 345 13.77 11.76 3.78
CA VAL A 345 14.25 12.88 4.61
C VAL A 345 13.23 13.15 5.69
N THR A 346 13.72 13.17 6.94
CA THR A 346 12.90 13.50 8.11
C THR A 346 12.84 15.00 8.34
N GLY A 347 11.63 15.53 8.55
CA GLY A 347 11.40 16.92 8.95
C GLY A 347 10.24 17.60 8.21
N THR A 348 10.16 18.92 8.39
CA THR A 348 9.14 19.74 7.73
C THR A 348 9.29 19.69 6.20
N TYR A 349 8.22 20.04 5.48
CA TYR A 349 8.25 20.16 4.03
C TYR A 349 9.43 21.00 3.51
N SER A 350 9.72 22.14 4.15
CA SER A 350 10.87 22.99 3.79
C SER A 350 12.21 22.26 3.94
N HIS A 351 12.41 21.52 5.03
CA HIS A 351 13.62 20.73 5.24
C HIS A 351 13.78 19.63 4.19
N VAL A 352 12.70 18.92 3.87
CA VAL A 352 12.69 17.87 2.84
C VAL A 352 13.04 18.46 1.47
N ARG A 353 12.34 19.51 1.07
CA ARG A 353 12.57 20.21 -0.21
C ARG A 353 14.02 20.68 -0.33
N ASP A 354 14.52 21.37 0.70
CA ASP A 354 15.86 21.96 0.67
C ASP A 354 16.95 20.88 0.69
N THR A 355 16.70 19.74 1.35
CA THR A 355 17.63 18.61 1.36
C THR A 355 17.70 17.94 0.01
N PHE A 356 16.57 17.62 -0.63
CA PHE A 356 16.59 17.05 -1.98
C PHE A 356 17.15 18.04 -3.02
N ALA A 357 16.93 19.35 -2.85
CA ALA A 357 17.56 20.36 -3.70
C ALA A 357 19.09 20.36 -3.59
N ARG A 358 19.65 20.15 -2.38
CA ARG A 358 21.09 20.12 -2.13
C ARG A 358 21.74 18.77 -2.45
N GLN A 359 21.11 17.67 -2.06
CA GLN A 359 21.71 16.33 -2.01
C GLN A 359 21.06 15.32 -2.96
N GLY A 360 19.84 15.59 -3.44
CA GLY A 360 19.03 14.65 -4.22
C GLY A 360 19.42 14.49 -5.69
N SER A 361 20.45 15.21 -6.16
CA SER A 361 20.95 15.04 -7.53
C SER A 361 21.39 13.61 -7.78
N GLY A 362 20.79 12.96 -8.79
CA GLY A 362 21.01 11.54 -9.12
C GLY A 362 19.95 10.58 -8.58
N ILE A 363 19.04 11.04 -7.71
CA ILE A 363 17.92 10.25 -7.20
C ILE A 363 16.65 10.60 -7.98
N ASP A 364 16.04 9.62 -8.65
CA ASP A 364 14.74 9.79 -9.31
C ASP A 364 13.65 10.13 -8.26
N ASN A 365 12.69 10.98 -8.61
CA ASN A 365 11.59 11.38 -7.73
C ASN A 365 10.82 10.17 -7.18
N LYS A 366 10.70 9.07 -7.95
CA LYS A 366 10.06 7.82 -7.48
C LYS A 366 10.75 7.15 -6.29
N HIS A 367 12.02 7.52 -6.02
CA HIS A 367 12.83 7.04 -4.90
C HIS A 367 12.99 8.08 -3.79
N ARG A 368 12.28 9.20 -3.84
CA ARG A 368 12.36 10.27 -2.83
C ARG A 368 11.13 10.23 -1.94
N PHE A 369 11.35 10.23 -0.64
CA PHE A 369 10.28 10.16 0.36
C PHE A 369 10.44 11.28 1.40
N ALA A 370 9.31 11.69 1.96
CA ALA A 370 9.24 12.59 3.09
C ALA A 370 8.74 11.84 4.31
N THR A 371 9.33 12.11 5.46
CA THR A 371 8.88 11.59 6.74
C THR A 371 8.74 12.79 7.68
N ASP A 372 7.62 12.91 8.39
CA ASP A 372 7.46 13.98 9.38
C ASP A 372 6.75 13.45 10.61
N GLY A 373 7.35 13.70 11.76
CA GLY A 373 6.96 13.03 12.97
C GLY A 373 7.52 13.61 14.26
N SER A 374 7.16 12.94 15.36
CA SER A 374 7.61 13.15 16.74
C SER A 374 7.25 11.91 17.57
N ALA A 375 8.19 11.48 18.42
CA ALA A 375 7.93 10.47 19.44
C ALA A 375 6.80 10.88 20.41
N VAL A 376 6.44 12.16 20.47
CA VAL A 376 5.46 12.71 21.41
C VAL A 376 4.17 13.17 20.71
N PHE A 377 3.93 12.72 19.48
CA PHE A 377 2.62 12.85 18.86
C PHE A 377 1.57 12.29 19.80
N ALA A 378 0.50 13.06 20.01
CA ALA A 378 -0.58 12.81 20.97
C ALA A 378 -0.34 13.15 22.47
N THR A 379 0.78 13.78 22.89
CA THR A 379 0.90 14.24 24.30
C THR A 379 1.50 15.63 24.57
N PHE A 380 2.51 16.12 23.84
CA PHE A 380 3.14 17.42 24.22
C PHE A 380 3.66 18.29 23.07
N VAL A 381 4.09 17.73 21.93
CA VAL A 381 4.71 18.50 20.83
C VAL A 381 3.85 18.37 19.58
N GLY A 382 2.82 19.21 19.47
CA GLY A 382 1.84 19.17 18.38
C GLY A 382 0.82 18.04 18.60
N GLY A 383 -0.35 18.39 19.14
CA GLY A 383 -1.47 17.45 19.12
C GLY A 383 -1.94 17.22 17.69
N CYS A 384 -2.57 16.07 17.45
CA CYS A 384 -3.45 15.93 16.29
C CYS A 384 -4.77 16.68 16.49
N THR A 385 -4.90 17.50 17.52
CA THR A 385 -6.03 18.41 17.72
C THR A 385 -5.46 19.82 17.76
N PRO A 386 -6.08 20.81 17.07
CA PRO A 386 -5.66 22.21 17.19
C PRO A 386 -5.77 22.66 18.65
N GLY A 387 -4.64 22.71 19.37
CA GLY A 387 -4.58 23.37 20.66
C GLY A 387 -4.62 24.90 20.47
N PRO A 388 -5.20 25.67 21.40
CA PRO A 388 -5.35 27.13 21.27
C PRO A 388 -4.02 27.90 21.23
N THR A 389 -2.88 27.25 21.48
CA THR A 389 -1.55 27.87 21.61
C THR A 389 -0.52 27.35 20.60
N LEU A 390 -0.89 26.44 19.69
CA LEU A 390 0.05 25.66 18.85
C LEU A 390 -0.23 25.84 17.35
N THR A 391 -0.31 27.08 16.87
CA THR A 391 -0.62 27.39 15.45
C THR A 391 0.55 27.12 14.49
N ASP A 392 1.79 27.09 14.97
CA ASP A 392 2.99 26.88 14.13
C ASP A 392 3.57 25.46 14.21
N SER A 393 2.98 24.58 15.02
CA SER A 393 3.40 23.18 15.22
C SER A 393 2.40 22.17 14.67
N ASP A 394 1.42 22.59 13.86
CA ASP A 394 0.45 21.67 13.25
C ASP A 394 1.15 20.83 12.17
N LYS A 395 1.66 19.67 12.58
CA LYS A 395 2.32 18.72 11.70
C LYS A 395 1.42 18.23 10.56
N VAL A 396 0.11 18.26 10.74
CA VAL A 396 -0.86 17.96 9.67
C VAL A 396 -0.72 18.95 8.52
N LYS A 397 -0.40 20.22 8.79
CA LYS A 397 -0.10 21.21 7.75
C LYS A 397 1.16 20.82 6.97
N GLY A 398 2.26 20.52 7.67
CA GLY A 398 3.52 20.09 7.03
C GLY A 398 3.36 18.82 6.20
N LEU A 399 2.60 17.85 6.71
CA LEU A 399 2.24 16.63 5.99
C LEU A 399 1.38 16.92 4.75
N LYS A 400 0.41 17.82 4.82
CA LYS A 400 -0.39 18.26 3.65
C LYS A 400 0.50 18.90 2.58
N GLU A 401 1.47 19.72 2.96
CA GLU A 401 2.44 20.32 2.02
C GLU A 401 3.32 19.25 1.36
N SER A 402 3.83 18.29 2.13
CA SER A 402 4.59 17.15 1.60
C SER A 402 3.74 16.26 0.69
N VAL A 403 2.47 16.02 1.03
CA VAL A 403 1.54 15.26 0.17
C VAL A 403 1.25 16.02 -1.12
N ALA A 404 1.02 17.33 -1.07
CA ALA A 404 0.88 18.13 -2.30
C ALA A 404 2.14 18.05 -3.18
N ASN A 405 3.34 17.98 -2.57
CA ASN A 405 4.59 17.79 -3.30
C ASN A 405 4.71 16.40 -3.93
N ARG A 406 4.16 15.35 -3.29
CA ARG A 406 4.00 14.01 -3.86
C ARG A 406 3.06 14.04 -5.07
N GLU A 407 1.88 14.64 -4.94
CA GLU A 407 0.90 14.74 -6.04
C GLU A 407 1.44 15.56 -7.22
N ALA A 408 2.37 16.48 -6.98
CA ALA A 408 3.10 17.20 -8.03
C ALA A 408 4.22 16.36 -8.70
N GLY A 409 4.46 15.13 -8.25
CA GLY A 409 5.46 14.21 -8.82
C GLY A 409 6.91 14.50 -8.41
N ASN A 410 7.15 15.30 -7.36
CA ASN A 410 8.50 15.66 -6.91
C ASN A 410 9.10 14.66 -5.91
N ILE A 411 8.25 13.91 -5.22
CA ILE A 411 8.56 12.80 -4.31
C ILE A 411 7.51 11.70 -4.50
N ASN A 412 7.78 10.47 -4.07
CA ASN A 412 6.89 9.33 -4.28
C ASN A 412 6.00 9.00 -3.09
N GLY A 413 6.43 9.34 -1.88
CA GLY A 413 5.66 9.02 -0.68
C GLY A 413 5.93 9.92 0.50
N VAL A 414 4.95 9.93 1.40
CA VAL A 414 4.95 10.68 2.64
C VAL A 414 4.53 9.75 3.76
N PHE A 415 5.27 9.72 4.85
CA PHE A 415 4.95 8.94 6.04
C PHE A 415 4.96 9.82 7.29
N ALA A 416 4.17 9.45 8.29
CA ALA A 416 4.15 10.12 9.59
C ALA A 416 4.59 9.20 10.73
N TRP A 417 5.03 9.78 11.84
CA TRP A 417 5.43 9.02 13.04
C TRP A 417 5.30 9.87 14.32
N THR A 418 5.10 9.34 15.51
CA THR A 418 4.69 7.97 15.87
C THR A 418 3.28 8.01 16.46
N ILE A 419 2.40 7.07 16.07
CA ILE A 419 1.10 6.87 16.72
C ILE A 419 1.25 5.80 17.82
N GLY A 420 1.00 6.18 19.08
CA GLY A 420 0.87 5.22 20.21
C GLY A 420 -0.60 4.92 20.56
N SER A 421 -0.89 4.36 21.74
CA SER A 421 -2.27 4.04 22.17
C SER A 421 -2.97 5.11 23.05
N ALA A 422 -2.54 6.38 23.01
CA ALA A 422 -3.18 7.43 23.83
C ALA A 422 -4.62 7.76 23.37
N PRO A 423 -5.47 8.38 24.23
CA PRO A 423 -6.89 8.61 23.93
C PRO A 423 -7.21 9.34 22.62
N ASP A 424 -6.33 10.20 22.12
CA ASP A 424 -6.48 10.99 20.88
C ASP A 424 -5.88 10.30 19.65
N SER A 425 -5.41 9.07 19.78
CA SER A 425 -4.69 8.37 18.70
C SER A 425 -5.60 7.99 17.53
N GLU A 426 -6.91 7.77 17.77
CA GLU A 426 -7.89 7.60 16.69
C GLU A 426 -8.03 8.86 15.83
N ASP A 427 -8.11 10.04 16.47
CA ASP A 427 -8.16 11.33 15.78
C ASP A 427 -6.86 11.59 15.01
N CYS A 428 -5.71 11.24 15.60
CA CYS A 428 -4.43 11.28 14.91
C CYS A 428 -4.43 10.43 13.64
N ALA A 429 -4.86 9.17 13.73
CA ALA A 429 -4.95 8.27 12.59
C ALA A 429 -5.89 8.86 11.52
N ALA A 430 -7.03 9.42 11.92
CA ALA A 430 -7.98 10.04 11.01
C ALA A 430 -7.42 11.27 10.29
N ARG A 431 -6.66 12.12 10.97
CA ARG A 431 -6.04 13.29 10.34
C ARG A 431 -4.89 12.88 9.43
N MET A 432 -3.98 12.02 9.90
CA MET A 432 -2.83 11.60 9.08
C MET A 432 -3.31 10.82 7.84
N LEU A 433 -4.12 9.78 8.02
CA LEU A 433 -4.52 8.91 6.91
C LEU A 433 -5.67 9.51 6.09
N GLY A 434 -6.67 10.11 6.74
CA GLY A 434 -7.83 10.68 6.06
C GLY A 434 -7.60 12.09 5.54
N GLU A 435 -7.29 13.04 6.42
CA GLU A 435 -7.19 14.45 6.03
C GLU A 435 -5.93 14.78 5.21
N THR A 436 -4.76 14.23 5.58
CA THR A 436 -3.51 14.54 4.86
C THR A 436 -3.27 13.59 3.71
N GLY A 437 -3.61 12.32 3.87
CA GLY A 437 -3.41 11.32 2.84
C GLY A 437 -1.98 10.75 2.76
N VAL A 438 -1.29 10.61 3.90
CA VAL A 438 0.02 9.92 3.95
C VAL A 438 -0.08 8.46 3.47
N ASN A 439 1.03 7.93 2.96
CA ASN A 439 1.14 6.54 2.51
C ASN A 439 1.18 5.55 3.68
N GLY A 440 1.47 6.01 4.88
CA GLY A 440 1.56 5.15 6.05
C GLY A 440 2.06 5.90 7.28
N VAL A 441 2.16 5.15 8.37
CA VAL A 441 2.55 5.68 9.67
C VAL A 441 3.43 4.69 10.42
N ILE A 442 4.38 5.19 11.22
CA ILE A 442 5.02 4.40 12.27
C ILE A 442 4.10 4.38 13.50
N ALA A 443 3.91 3.21 14.10
CA ALA A 443 3.04 3.01 15.25
C ALA A 443 3.64 2.07 16.30
N GLY A 444 3.26 2.27 17.56
CA GLY A 444 3.72 1.49 18.70
C GLY A 444 4.24 2.36 19.84
N ASN A 445 5.10 1.77 20.67
CA ASN A 445 5.68 2.40 21.84
C ASN A 445 6.36 3.73 21.47
N ARG A 446 5.95 4.83 22.08
CA ARG A 446 6.46 6.17 21.71
C ARG A 446 7.94 6.41 22.07
N MET A 447 8.38 5.83 23.18
CA MET A 447 9.64 6.18 23.83
C MET A 447 10.53 4.96 24.09
N SER A 448 10.19 3.78 23.59
CA SER A 448 10.93 2.54 23.85
C SER A 448 10.94 1.65 22.62
N ASP A 449 11.87 0.68 22.62
CA ASP A 449 11.89 -0.38 21.62
C ASP A 449 10.52 -1.08 21.53
N TYR A 450 10.21 -1.60 20.34
CA TYR A 450 9.07 -2.48 20.18
C TYR A 450 9.18 -3.67 21.13
N SER A 451 8.08 -3.93 21.83
CA SER A 451 7.86 -5.15 22.59
C SER A 451 6.39 -5.52 22.45
N LYS A 452 6.10 -6.82 22.45
CA LYS A 452 4.72 -7.29 22.38
C LYS A 452 3.97 -6.95 23.67
N GLU A 453 3.24 -5.84 23.63
CA GLU A 453 2.50 -5.30 24.76
C GLU A 453 1.17 -4.67 24.29
N PRO A 454 0.18 -4.50 25.19
CA PRO A 454 -1.10 -3.91 24.82
C PRO A 454 -1.00 -2.57 24.08
N ASP A 455 -0.07 -1.67 24.45
CA ASP A 455 0.12 -0.38 23.77
C ASP A 455 0.47 -0.57 22.28
N THR A 456 1.40 -1.48 21.98
CA THR A 456 1.77 -1.78 20.58
C THR A 456 0.64 -2.43 19.78
N ASP A 457 -0.11 -3.35 20.40
CA ASP A 457 -1.24 -4.01 19.76
C ASP A 457 -2.40 -3.03 19.51
N ASP A 458 -2.68 -2.14 20.46
CA ASP A 458 -3.69 -1.10 20.34
C ASP A 458 -3.30 -0.05 19.29
N SER A 459 -2.02 0.33 19.23
CA SER A 459 -1.50 1.30 18.25
C SER A 459 -1.74 0.85 16.81
N VAL A 460 -1.41 -0.41 16.48
CA VAL A 460 -1.68 -0.95 15.14
C VAL A 460 -3.16 -1.18 14.90
N LYS A 461 -3.91 -1.58 15.95
CA LYS A 461 -5.35 -1.77 15.88
C LYS A 461 -6.08 -0.48 15.50
N ILE A 462 -5.70 0.66 16.07
CA ILE A 462 -6.28 1.98 15.75
C ILE A 462 -6.21 2.25 14.24
N ILE A 463 -5.06 2.00 13.63
CA ILE A 463 -4.86 2.24 12.20
C ILE A 463 -5.65 1.24 11.35
N LYS A 464 -5.63 -0.04 11.72
CA LYS A 464 -6.41 -1.10 11.04
C LYS A 464 -7.91 -0.81 11.10
N ASP A 465 -8.40 -0.36 12.24
CA ASP A 465 -9.79 0.01 12.44
C ASP A 465 -10.16 1.25 11.62
N TRP A 466 -9.28 2.26 11.55
CA TRP A 466 -9.48 3.40 10.67
C TRP A 466 -9.57 2.97 9.20
N VAL A 467 -8.63 2.17 8.72
CA VAL A 467 -8.63 1.65 7.34
C VAL A 467 -9.91 0.85 7.05
N ARG A 468 -10.34 -0.03 7.96
CA ARG A 468 -11.58 -0.80 7.81
C ARG A 468 -12.82 0.09 7.72
N LYS A 469 -12.85 1.20 8.46
CA LYS A 469 -13.95 2.18 8.44
C LYS A 469 -13.93 3.07 7.18
N HIS A 470 -12.83 3.10 6.42
CA HIS A 470 -12.65 3.96 5.23
C HIS A 470 -12.23 3.16 3.99
N PRO A 471 -12.98 2.10 3.62
CA PRO A 471 -12.61 1.21 2.52
C PRO A 471 -12.67 1.90 1.15
N ASN A 472 -13.27 3.08 1.03
CA ASN A 472 -13.24 3.86 -0.21
C ASN A 472 -11.99 4.73 -0.36
N GLN A 473 -11.19 4.89 0.70
CA GLN A 473 -10.00 5.75 0.72
C GLN A 473 -8.70 4.96 0.85
N ALA A 474 -8.71 3.91 1.67
CA ALA A 474 -7.50 3.20 2.05
C ALA A 474 -7.74 1.70 2.21
N ARG A 475 -6.64 0.95 2.11
CA ARG A 475 -6.55 -0.45 2.53
C ARG A 475 -5.19 -0.70 3.17
N MET A 476 -5.04 -1.78 3.91
CA MET A 476 -3.71 -2.19 4.37
C MET A 476 -2.86 -2.55 3.15
N ALA A 477 -1.62 -2.07 3.13
CA ALA A 477 -0.64 -2.50 2.15
C ALA A 477 -0.36 -4.00 2.32
N THR A 478 -0.15 -4.65 1.20
CA THR A 478 0.20 -6.04 1.04
C THR A 478 1.56 -6.12 0.39
N VAL A 479 2.08 -7.33 0.32
CA VAL A 479 3.38 -7.60 -0.29
C VAL A 479 3.40 -7.48 -1.82
N HIS A 480 2.23 -7.26 -2.43
CA HIS A 480 2.07 -7.02 -3.86
C HIS A 480 1.99 -5.54 -4.18
N ASP A 481 1.87 -4.69 -3.16
CA ASP A 481 1.92 -3.25 -3.33
C ASP A 481 3.34 -2.81 -3.61
N ASN A 482 3.46 -1.90 -4.56
CA ASN A 482 4.73 -1.27 -4.87
C ASN A 482 4.72 0.13 -4.26
N LEU A 483 5.57 0.34 -3.26
CA LEU A 483 5.75 1.61 -2.58
C LEU A 483 6.34 2.69 -3.50
N PHE A 484 7.00 2.29 -4.59
CA PHE A 484 7.77 3.15 -5.50
C PHE A 484 7.06 3.37 -6.85
N ARG A 485 5.74 3.16 -6.93
CA ARG A 485 4.91 3.36 -8.14
C ARG A 485 3.82 4.39 -7.97
#